data_AF-A0A2S6R125-F1
#
_entry.id   AF-A0A2S6R125-F1
#
_cell.length_a   1.000
_cell.length_b   1.000
_cell.length_c   1.000
_cell.angle_alpha   90.00
_cell.angle_beta   90.00
_cell.angle_gamma   90.00
#
_symmetry.space_group_name_H-M   'P 1'
#
loop_
_entity.id
_entity.type
_entity.pdbx_description
1 polymer ?
#
loop_
_entity_poly.entity_id
_entity_poly.type
_entity_poly.pdbx_seq_one_letter_code
_entity_poly.pdbx_strand_id
1 'polypeptide(L)' 'MDGIYWFAVGCGIVALLYGIYAIRSVLAASAGNERMREIASAIQEGARAYLNRQYMTIGIVGVIIFVILLVLLGYKVG' A
#
# COMPACT_ATOMS: atom_id res chain seq x y z
N MET A 1 18.97 -6.54 23.50
CA MET A 1 18.66 -6.35 22.07
C MET A 1 17.17 -6.57 21.80
N ASP A 2 16.53 -7.54 22.47
CA ASP A 2 15.10 -7.89 22.30
C ASP A 2 14.12 -6.73 22.48
N GLY A 3 14.36 -5.85 23.47
CA GLY A 3 13.51 -4.67 23.68
C GLY A 3 13.46 -3.70 22.49
N ILE A 4 14.53 -3.61 21.69
CA ILE A 4 14.59 -2.74 20.51
C ILE A 4 13.75 -3.33 19.37
N TYR A 5 13.77 -4.65 19.18
CA TYR A 5 12.96 -5.31 18.16
C TYR A 5 11.47 -5.20 18.46
N TRP A 6 11.07 -5.43 19.72
CA TRP A 6 9.68 -5.24 20.13
C TRP A 6 9.21 -3.79 20.04
N PHE A 7 10.10 -2.82 20.32
CA PHE A 7 9.82 -1.41 20.13
C PHE A 7 9.57 -1.07 18.65
N ALA A 8 10.41 -1.57 17.73
CA ALA A 8 10.24 -1.37 16.30
C ALA A 8 8.90 -1.94 15.78
N VAL A 9 8.53 -3.14 16.22
CA VAL A 9 7.22 -3.74 15.91
C VAL A 9 6.07 -2.89 16.47
N GLY A 10 6.22 -2.39 17.70
CA GLY A 10 5.26 -1.49 18.32
C GLY A 10 5.03 -0.20 17.50
N CYS A 11 6.10 0.42 16.99
CA CYS A 11 6.00 1.57 16.10
C CYS A 11 5.22 1.26 14.81
N GLY A 12 5.45 0.09 14.20
CA GLY A 12 4.70 -0.36 13.02
C GLY A 12 3.20 -0.50 13.30
N ILE A 13 2.84 -1.08 14.44
CA ILE A 13 1.43 -1.21 14.85
C ILE A 13 0.79 0.17 15.03
N VAL A 14 1.47 1.09 15.72
CA VAL A 14 0.97 2.47 15.92
C VAL A 14 0.78 3.19 14.59
N ALA A 15 1.71 3.04 13.64
CA ALA A 15 1.59 3.63 12.31
C ALA A 15 0.37 3.10 11.55
N LEU A 16 0.09 1.79 11.61
CA LEU A 16 -1.09 1.20 10.99
C LEU A 16 -2.39 1.70 11.64
N LEU A 17 -2.44 1.76 12.98
CA LEU A 17 -3.60 2.29 13.71
C LEU A 17 -3.90 3.74 13.32
N TYR A 18 -2.86 4.57 13.22
CA TYR A 18 -3.00 5.95 12.78
C TYR A 18 -3.49 6.04 11.32
N GLY A 19 -2.97 5.20 10.42
CA GLY A 19 -3.45 5.12 9.05
C GLY A 19 -4.93 4.78 8.96
N ILE A 20 -5.39 3.79 9.73
CA ILE A 20 -6.81 3.41 9.81
C ILE A 20 -7.66 4.57 10.35
N TYR A 21 -7.21 5.24 11.41
CA TYR A 21 -7.88 6.41 11.96
C TYR A 21 -8.01 7.53 10.93
N ALA A 22 -6.91 7.88 10.24
CA ALA A 22 -6.89 8.92 9.23
C ALA A 22 -7.83 8.62 8.06
N ILE A 23 -7.80 7.40 7.52
CA ILE A 23 -8.72 6.96 6.46
C ILE A 23 -10.18 7.13 6.91
N ARG A 24 -10.51 6.67 8.12
CA ARG A 24 -11.88 6.79 8.66
C ARG A 24 -12.30 8.25 8.84
N SER A 25 -11.41 9.11 9.34
CA SER A 25 -11.72 10.53 9.52
C SER A 25 -12.03 11.24 8.19
N VAL A 26 -11.31 10.90 7.12
CA VAL A 26 -11.52 11.48 5.80
C VAL A 26 -12.81 10.96 5.18
N LEU A 27 -13.07 9.65 5.26
CA LEU A 27 -14.28 9.05 4.70
C LEU A 27 -15.57 9.45 5.45
N ALA A 28 -15.47 9.85 6.71
CA ALA A 28 -16.60 10.38 7.48
C ALA A 28 -17.00 11.80 7.06
N ALA A 29 -16.14 12.53 6.35
CA ALA A 29 -16.46 13.86 5.86
C ALA A 29 -17.50 13.80 4.72
N SER A 30 -18.33 14.84 4.60
CA SER A 30 -19.36 14.90 3.56
C SER A 30 -18.71 14.93 2.16
N ALA A 31 -19.15 14.06 1.26
CA ALA A 31 -18.65 13.99 -0.12
C ALA A 31 -19.05 15.18 -1.01
N GLY A 32 -19.80 16.16 -0.48
CA GLY A 32 -20.25 17.34 -1.20
C GLY A 32 -21.57 17.14 -1.95
N ASN A 33 -21.75 17.90 -3.04
CA ASN A 33 -22.95 17.88 -3.87
C ASN A 33 -22.86 16.80 -4.96
N GLU A 34 -23.94 16.61 -5.72
CA GLU A 34 -24.01 15.57 -6.77
C GLU A 34 -22.86 15.67 -7.77
N ARG A 35 -22.58 16.89 -8.24
CA ARG A 35 -21.51 17.12 -9.21
C ARG A 35 -20.12 16.79 -8.66
N MET A 36 -19.86 17.08 -7.39
CA MET A 36 -18.61 16.70 -6.72
C MET A 36 -18.48 15.17 -6.63
N ARG A 37 -19.57 14.46 -6.31
CA ARG A 37 -19.58 12.99 -6.21
C ARG A 37 -19.32 12.31 -7.56
N GLU A 38 -19.93 12.81 -8.64
CA GLU A 38 -19.68 12.32 -10.01
C GLU A 38 -18.21 12.50 -10.43
N ILE A 39 -17.63 13.66 -10.15
CA ILE A 39 -16.22 13.91 -10.49
C ILE A 39 -15.31 13.00 -9.66
N ALA A 40 -15.58 12.87 -8.36
CA ALA A 40 -14.80 12.04 -7.47
C ALA A 40 -14.84 10.56 -7.88
N SER A 41 -15.97 10.03 -8.34
CA SER A 41 -16.07 8.64 -8.79
C SER A 41 -15.26 8.40 -10.07
N ALA A 42 -15.31 9.31 -11.05
CA ALA A 42 -14.50 9.24 -12.26
C ALA A 42 -12.99 9.30 -11.96
N ILE A 43 -12.59 10.17 -11.01
CA ILE A 43 -11.19 10.23 -10.54
C ILE A 43 -10.79 8.91 -9.87
N GLN A 44 -11.63 8.34 -9.00
CA GLN A 44 -11.34 7.08 -8.33
C GLN A 44 -11.22 5.91 -9.31
N GLU A 45 -12.06 5.86 -10.34
CA GLU A 45 -11.98 4.85 -11.40
C GLU A 45 -10.66 4.96 -12.17
N GLY A 46 -10.29 6.17 -12.60
CA GLY A 46 -9.01 6.42 -13.26
C GLY A 46 -7.81 6.09 -12.39
N ALA A 47 -7.83 6.47 -11.11
CA ALA A 47 -6.78 6.16 -10.16
C ALA A 47 -6.61 4.65 -9.96
N ARG A 48 -7.72 3.90 -9.83
CA ARG A 48 -7.69 2.44 -9.74
C ARG A 48 -7.11 1.80 -10.99
N ALA A 49 -7.52 2.24 -12.18
CA ALA A 49 -6.98 1.74 -13.44
C ALA A 49 -5.47 2.00 -13.56
N TYR A 50 -5.01 3.19 -13.17
CA TYR A 50 -3.59 3.54 -13.14
C TYR A 50 -2.81 2.66 -12.17
N LEU A 51 -3.25 2.56 -10.91
CA LEU A 51 -2.59 1.78 -9.86
C LEU A 51 -2.55 0.30 -10.22
N ASN A 52 -3.61 -0.26 -10.82
CA ASN A 52 -3.62 -1.65 -11.27
C ASN A 52 -2.56 -1.91 -12.35
N ARG A 53 -2.44 -1.01 -13.33
CA ARG A 53 -1.38 -1.12 -14.35
C ARG A 53 0.00 -0.99 -13.73
N GLN A 54 0.19 -0.02 -12.83
CA GLN A 54 1.45 0.22 -12.15
C GLN A 54 1.88 -0.98 -11.30
N TYR A 55 0.99 -1.50 -10.44
CA TYR A 55 1.30 -2.64 -9.58
C TYR A 55 1.49 -3.93 -10.36
N MET A 56 0.80 -4.11 -11.49
CA MET A 56 1.05 -5.26 -12.36
C MET A 56 2.46 -5.20 -12.96
N THR A 57 2.89 -4.04 -13.47
CA THR A 57 4.27 -3.88 -13.97
C THR A 57 5.30 -4.06 -12.86
N ILE A 58 5.11 -3.42 -11.70
CA ILE A 58 6.01 -3.56 -10.54
C ILE A 58 6.06 -5.03 -10.09
N GLY A 59 4.92 -5.71 -10.04
CA GLY A 59 4.82 -7.12 -9.65
C GLY A 59 5.58 -8.03 -10.60
N ILE A 60 5.44 -7.82 -11.92
CA ILE A 60 6.20 -8.58 -12.93
C ILE A 60 7.71 -8.38 -12.73
N VAL A 61 8.16 -7.13 -12.58
CA VAL A 61 9.58 -6.82 -12.32
C VAL A 61 10.06 -7.46 -11.02
N GLY A 62 9.27 -7.37 -9.95
CA GLY A 62 9.56 -7.97 -8.65
C GLY A 62 9.71 -9.49 -8.73
N VAL A 63 8.85 -10.18 -9.46
CA VAL A 63 8.96 -11.63 -9.70
C VAL A 63 10.22 -11.98 -10.47
N ILE A 64 10.55 -11.24 -11.52
CA ILE A 64 11.78 -11.47 -12.30
C ILE A 64 13.01 -11.31 -11.41
N ILE A 65 13.09 -10.22 -10.65
CA ILE A 65 14.21 -9.98 -9.71
C ILE A 65 14.27 -11.08 -8.66
N PHE A 66 13.13 -11.46 -8.07
CA PHE A 66 13.05 -12.53 -7.09
C PHE A 66 13.60 -13.86 -7.62
N VAL A 67 13.22 -14.27 -8.84
CA VAL A 67 13.73 -15.50 -9.47
C VAL A 67 15.23 -15.41 -9.72
N ILE A 68 15.73 -14.28 -10.22
CA ILE A 68 17.17 -14.06 -10.45
C ILE A 68 17.94 -14.21 -9.13
N LEU A 69 17.50 -13.53 -8.07
CA LEU A 69 18.16 -13.60 -6.76
C LEU A 69 18.07 -15.01 -6.18
N LEU A 70 16.93 -15.68 -6.31
CA LEU A 70 16.76 -17.05 -5.80
C LEU A 70 17.69 -18.04 -6.49
N VAL A 71 17.92 -17.91 -7.81
CA VAL A 71 18.84 -18.78 -8.56
C VAL A 71 20.30 -18.46 -8.24
N LEU A 72 20.66 -17.18 -8.15
CA LEU A 72 22.06 -16.75 -7.99
C LEU A 72 22.56 -16.83 -6.54
N LEU A 73 21.71 -16.49 -5.56
CA LEU A 73 22.04 -16.46 -4.14
C LEU A 73 21.55 -17.72 -3.40
N GLY A 74 20.58 -18.45 -3.97
CA GLY A 74 19.96 -19.59 -3.31
C GLY A 74 18.92 -19.19 -2.27
N TYR A 75 18.13 -20.16 -1.79
CA TYR A 75 16.99 -19.92 -0.90
C TYR A 75 17.37 -19.40 0.50
N LYS A 76 18.62 -19.62 0.93
CA LYS A 76 19.08 -19.36 2.31
C LYS A 76 19.64 -17.96 2.55
N VAL A 77 19.69 -17.08 1.55
CA VAL A 77 20.27 -15.73 1.71
C VAL A 77 19.21 -14.72 2.20
N GLY A 78 18.28 -15.17 3.04
CA GLY A 78 17.25 -14.36 3.68
C GLY A 78 17.30 -14.52 5.19
#